data_AF-A0A3P8L7C1-F1
#
_entry.id   AF-A0A3P8L7C1-F1
#
_cell.length_a   1.000
_cell.length_b   1.000
_cell.length_c   1.000
_cell.angle_alpha   90.00
_cell.angle_beta   90.00
_cell.angle_gamma   90.00
#
_symmetry.space_group_name_H-M   'P 1'
#
loop_
_entity.id
_entity.type
_entity.pdbx_description
1 polymer ?
#
loop_
_entity_poly.entity_id
_entity_poly.type
_entity_poly.pdbx_seq_one_letter_code
_entity_poly.pdbx_strand_id
1 'polypeptide(L)'
;MNFWEIFEIEGTDFLNKMFSGKAKFTRCGGTNSKNSDIMVEKQNGEIFYIEVKYCPAQSGQFVLLPNLDSKKFEYSPLNDSKINKYAQEIINHMNSKFQYYVKAGTSGKELIFSNSQSIFSDWIKSHYKRKKVRFILVNNFKLVDIENINEAFNISAKYRVKKSGTSNVSIKKQPEIIKYIQENYSIIKIVSSNKKLLVWSNFNLHNIRFNINNYEYLFSKRDNCFEIRKLSNTFNASVIFSINIKKDAKYMPITDFLFRF
;
A
#
# COMPACT_ATOMS: atom_id res chain seq x y z
N MET A 1 13.74 6.30 8.22
CA MET A 1 12.29 6.04 8.27
C MET A 1 11.62 6.87 7.18
N ASN A 2 10.68 6.30 6.43
CA ASN A 2 10.01 7.05 5.37
C ASN A 2 9.05 8.09 5.97
N PHE A 3 8.76 9.16 5.23
CA PHE A 3 7.88 10.24 5.72
C PHE A 3 6.49 9.73 6.15
N TRP A 4 5.92 8.78 5.40
CA TRP A 4 4.62 8.18 5.74
C TRP A 4 4.65 7.36 7.03
N GLU A 5 5.76 6.68 7.34
CA GLU A 5 5.94 5.92 8.58
C GLU A 5 6.02 6.86 9.78
N ILE A 6 6.69 8.01 9.63
CA ILE A 6 6.76 9.05 10.65
C ILE A 6 5.35 9.60 10.91
N PHE A 7 4.60 9.90 9.84
CA PHE A 7 3.25 10.42 9.97
C PHE A 7 2.28 9.43 10.65
N GLU A 8 2.44 8.11 10.43
CA GLU A 8 1.69 7.08 11.19
C GLU A 8 1.99 7.11 12.69
N ILE A 9 3.26 7.30 13.07
CA ILE A 9 3.68 7.40 14.47
C ILE A 9 3.07 8.66 15.10
N GLU A 10 3.31 9.82 14.49
CA GLU A 10 2.81 11.10 14.97
C GLU A 10 1.28 11.13 15.06
N GLY A 11 0.60 10.53 14.07
CA GLY A 11 -0.86 10.41 14.07
C GLY A 11 -1.39 9.54 15.22
N THR A 12 -0.69 8.44 15.53
CA THR A 12 -1.04 7.57 16.67
C THR A 12 -0.83 8.30 18.00
N ASP A 13 0.28 9.02 18.14
CA ASP A 13 0.61 9.77 19.35
C ASP A 13 -0.38 10.93 19.57
N PHE A 14 -0.74 11.64 18.49
CA PHE A 14 -1.78 12.67 18.52
C PHE A 14 -3.11 12.12 19.05
N LEU A 15 -3.56 10.97 18.54
CA LEU A 15 -4.82 10.35 18.98
C LEU A 15 -4.74 9.91 20.45
N ASN A 16 -3.66 9.25 20.87
CA ASN A 16 -3.49 8.86 22.28
C ASN A 16 -3.47 10.07 23.22
N LYS A 17 -2.85 11.19 22.80
CA LYS A 17 -2.83 12.43 23.60
C LYS A 17 -4.22 13.07 23.71
N MET A 18 -4.96 13.14 22.61
CA MET A 18 -6.26 13.82 22.57
C MET A 18 -7.40 13.01 23.19
N PHE A 19 -7.31 11.68 23.13
CA PHE A 19 -8.39 10.76 23.54
C PHE A 19 -7.96 9.84 24.68
N SER A 20 -6.95 10.25 25.45
CA SER A 20 -6.49 9.54 26.64
C SER A 20 -7.66 9.29 27.59
N GLY A 21 -7.78 8.04 28.06
CA GLY A 21 -8.89 7.63 28.93
C GLY A 21 -10.24 7.43 28.24
N LYS A 22 -10.33 7.50 26.91
CA LYS A 22 -11.55 7.15 26.13
C LYS A 22 -11.35 5.90 25.27
N ALA A 23 -10.18 5.79 24.64
CA ALA A 23 -9.78 4.62 23.88
C ALA A 23 -8.27 4.48 23.87
N LYS A 24 -7.80 3.27 23.55
CA LYS A 24 -6.39 2.98 23.32
C LYS A 24 -6.14 2.91 21.81
N PHE A 25 -5.15 3.67 21.35
CA PHE A 25 -4.74 3.69 19.94
C PHE A 25 -3.41 2.97 19.79
N THR A 26 -3.40 1.86 19.07
CA THR A 26 -2.22 1.03 18.87
C THR A 26 -1.83 1.04 17.40
N ARG A 27 -0.61 1.46 17.10
CA ARG A 27 -0.07 1.40 15.75
C ARG A 27 0.12 -0.07 15.33
N CYS A 28 -0.57 -0.48 14.29
CA CYS A 28 -0.48 -1.80 13.68
C CYS A 28 0.14 -1.77 12.28
N GLY A 29 0.28 -0.56 11.72
CA GLY A 29 0.86 -0.28 10.40
C GLY A 29 2.35 -0.62 10.27
N GLY A 30 2.81 -0.60 9.03
CA GLY A 30 4.17 -0.98 8.62
C GLY A 30 4.17 -1.60 7.23
N THR A 31 5.06 -2.55 6.97
CA THR A 31 5.16 -3.17 5.62
C THR A 31 4.11 -4.26 5.34
N ASN A 32 3.25 -4.60 6.32
CA ASN A 32 2.23 -5.64 6.18
C ASN A 32 0.88 -5.05 5.76
N SER A 33 0.48 -5.26 4.52
CA SER A 33 -0.77 -4.73 3.93
C SER A 33 -2.06 -5.37 4.45
N LYS A 34 -1.97 -6.41 5.29
CA LYS A 34 -3.14 -7.15 5.80
C LYS A 34 -3.87 -6.41 6.92
N ASN A 35 -3.14 -5.61 7.71
CA ASN A 35 -3.71 -4.84 8.80
C ASN A 35 -3.88 -3.38 8.38
N SER A 36 -4.79 -2.68 9.03
CA SER A 36 -4.89 -1.22 8.94
C SER A 36 -3.94 -0.54 9.91
N ASP A 37 -3.70 0.75 9.70
CA ASP A 37 -2.54 1.44 10.28
C ASP A 37 -2.64 1.63 11.79
N ILE A 38 -3.84 1.96 12.31
CA ILE A 38 -4.08 2.18 13.74
C ILE A 38 -5.30 1.36 14.19
N MET A 39 -5.11 0.50 15.17
CA MET A 39 -6.19 -0.18 15.89
C MET A 39 -6.69 0.71 17.03
N VAL A 40 -8.01 0.79 17.17
CA VAL A 40 -8.66 1.54 18.23
C VAL A 40 -9.47 0.58 19.08
N GLU A 41 -9.17 0.54 20.37
CA GLU A 41 -9.85 -0.27 21.37
C GLU A 41 -10.59 0.66 22.33
N LYS A 42 -11.92 0.61 22.29
CA LYS A 42 -12.79 1.39 23.20
C LYS A 42 -12.81 0.77 24.60
N GLN A 43 -13.21 1.55 25.60
CA GLN A 43 -13.38 1.05 26.97
C GLN A 43 -14.37 -0.11 27.09
N ASN A 44 -15.38 -0.17 26.23
CA ASN A 44 -16.36 -1.26 26.21
C ASN A 44 -15.89 -2.52 25.45
N GLY A 45 -14.63 -2.54 24.98
CA GLY A 45 -14.05 -3.66 24.23
C GLY A 45 -14.35 -3.67 22.72
N GLU A 46 -15.13 -2.71 22.20
CA GLU A 46 -15.33 -2.58 20.74
C GLU A 46 -14.01 -2.20 20.06
N ILE A 47 -13.66 -2.93 18.99
CA ILE A 47 -12.45 -2.66 18.19
C ILE A 47 -12.84 -2.23 16.77
N PHE A 48 -12.26 -1.12 16.33
CA PHE A 48 -12.27 -0.68 14.94
C PHE A 48 -10.89 -0.15 14.55
N TYR A 49 -10.73 0.23 13.28
CA TYR A 49 -9.46 0.72 12.76
C TYR A 49 -9.59 2.13 12.17
N ILE A 50 -8.44 2.82 12.19
CA ILE A 50 -8.21 4.07 11.49
C ILE A 50 -7.10 3.82 10.47
N GLU A 51 -7.35 4.24 9.24
CA GLU A 51 -6.33 4.23 8.20
C GLU A 51 -5.62 5.59 8.17
N VAL A 52 -4.30 5.61 7.97
CA VAL A 52 -3.52 6.85 7.89
C VAL A 52 -3.14 7.10 6.43
N LYS A 53 -3.40 8.32 5.95
CA LYS A 53 -3.09 8.74 4.57
C LYS A 53 -2.51 10.14 4.54
N TYR A 54 -1.19 10.23 4.37
CA TYR A 54 -0.55 11.49 4.01
C TYR A 54 -0.79 11.78 2.53
N CYS A 55 -1.79 12.61 2.24
CA CYS A 55 -2.24 12.90 0.89
C CYS A 55 -1.28 13.87 0.18
N PRO A 56 -1.06 13.72 -1.15
CA PRO A 56 -1.65 12.74 -2.08
C PRO A 56 -1.25 11.29 -1.78
N ALA A 57 -2.22 10.36 -1.79
CA ALA A 57 -1.98 8.97 -1.37
C ALA A 57 -2.68 7.93 -2.25
N GLN A 58 -2.19 6.69 -2.21
CA GLN A 58 -2.91 5.54 -2.76
C GLN A 58 -3.91 4.98 -1.74
N SER A 59 -5.04 4.48 -2.21
CA SER A 59 -6.15 4.03 -1.36
C SER A 59 -6.72 2.68 -1.82
N GLY A 60 -5.83 1.69 -1.88
CA GLY A 60 -6.17 0.33 -2.26
C GLY A 60 -5.98 0.01 -3.75
N GLN A 61 -6.04 -1.28 -4.04
CA GLN A 61 -5.90 -1.83 -5.39
C GLN A 61 -6.54 -3.21 -5.49
N PHE A 62 -6.80 -3.67 -6.72
CA PHE A 62 -7.08 -5.07 -7.03
C PHE A 62 -6.46 -5.46 -8.38
N VAL A 63 -6.02 -6.70 -8.48
CA VAL A 63 -5.35 -7.26 -9.66
C VAL A 63 -6.38 -7.79 -10.65
N LEU A 64 -6.19 -7.46 -11.92
CA LEU A 64 -6.96 -8.02 -13.04
C LEU A 64 -6.02 -8.73 -14.01
N LEU A 65 -6.43 -9.91 -14.45
CA LEU A 65 -5.71 -10.75 -15.40
C LEU A 65 -6.37 -10.59 -16.78
N PRO A 66 -5.66 -10.11 -17.81
CA PRO A 66 -6.22 -10.07 -19.15
C PRO A 66 -6.27 -11.48 -19.74
N ASN A 67 -7.46 -11.89 -20.19
CA ASN A 67 -7.68 -13.08 -21.00
C ASN A 67 -7.76 -12.65 -22.47
N LEU A 68 -6.76 -13.02 -23.26
CA LEU A 68 -6.64 -12.60 -24.67
C LEU A 68 -7.64 -13.32 -25.57
N ASP A 69 -8.02 -14.55 -25.23
CA ASP A 69 -8.95 -15.37 -26.02
C ASP A 69 -10.39 -14.84 -25.87
N SER A 70 -10.83 -14.62 -24.62
CA SER A 70 -12.16 -14.08 -24.35
C SER A 70 -12.25 -12.55 -24.48
N LYS A 71 -11.09 -11.88 -24.64
CA LYS A 71 -10.95 -10.41 -24.68
C LYS A 71 -11.59 -9.73 -23.45
N LYS A 72 -11.38 -10.31 -22.28
CA LYS A 72 -11.93 -9.82 -21.00
C LYS A 72 -10.86 -9.78 -19.92
N PHE A 73 -11.06 -8.89 -18.96
CA PHE A 73 -10.32 -8.86 -17.70
C PHE A 73 -11.02 -9.73 -16.67
N GLU A 74 -10.24 -10.63 -16.08
CA GLU A 74 -10.67 -11.52 -15.02
C GLU A 74 -10.15 -11.02 -13.67
N TYR A 75 -11.00 -11.09 -12.66
CA TYR A 75 -10.60 -10.70 -11.31
C TYR A 75 -9.68 -11.77 -10.72
N SER A 76 -8.47 -11.38 -10.33
CA SER A 76 -7.48 -12.36 -9.86
C SER A 76 -8.00 -13.13 -8.64
N PRO A 77 -7.89 -14.47 -8.62
CA PRO A 77 -8.25 -15.28 -7.45
C PRO A 77 -7.30 -15.05 -6.27
N LEU A 78 -6.14 -14.43 -6.51
CA LEU A 78 -5.14 -14.09 -5.48
C LEU A 78 -5.36 -12.71 -4.86
N ASN A 79 -6.41 -11.99 -5.25
CA ASN A 79 -6.79 -10.76 -4.55
C ASN A 79 -7.19 -11.10 -3.11
N ASP A 80 -6.79 -10.25 -2.16
CA ASP A 80 -7.15 -10.38 -0.73
C ASP A 80 -8.66 -10.22 -0.46
N SER A 81 -9.47 -10.05 -1.50
CA SER A 81 -10.90 -9.84 -1.37
C SER A 81 -11.70 -10.35 -2.54
N LYS A 82 -12.90 -10.84 -2.23
CA LYS A 82 -13.90 -11.19 -3.22
C LYS A 82 -14.29 -9.97 -4.05
N ILE A 83 -14.60 -10.21 -5.32
CA ILE A 83 -15.16 -9.20 -6.21
C ILE A 83 -16.45 -8.62 -5.61
N ASN A 84 -16.60 -7.30 -5.68
CA ASN A 84 -17.81 -6.59 -5.28
C ASN A 84 -18.45 -5.91 -6.50
N LYS A 85 -19.67 -5.39 -6.34
CA LYS A 85 -20.39 -4.74 -7.44
C LYS A 85 -19.60 -3.59 -8.09
N TYR A 86 -18.87 -2.81 -7.29
CA TYR A 86 -18.09 -1.67 -7.80
C TYR A 86 -16.87 -2.12 -8.63
N ALA A 87 -16.21 -3.21 -8.22
CA ALA A 87 -15.15 -3.83 -9.01
C ALA A 87 -15.71 -4.40 -10.32
N GLN A 88 -16.91 -4.99 -10.29
CA GLN A 88 -17.59 -5.46 -11.48
C GLN A 88 -17.90 -4.33 -12.47
N GLU A 89 -18.39 -3.18 -12.00
CA GLU A 89 -18.61 -2.00 -12.85
C GLU A 89 -17.31 -1.52 -13.53
N ILE A 90 -16.21 -1.46 -12.77
CA ILE A 90 -14.89 -1.11 -13.32
C ILE A 90 -14.45 -2.13 -14.38
N ILE A 91 -14.62 -3.43 -14.11
CA ILE A 91 -14.27 -4.50 -15.06
C ILE A 91 -15.14 -4.41 -16.32
N ASN A 92 -16.44 -4.16 -16.18
CA ASN A 92 -17.37 -3.99 -17.30
C ASN A 92 -16.93 -2.82 -18.19
N HIS A 93 -16.60 -1.68 -17.58
CA HIS A 93 -16.03 -0.54 -18.30
C HIS A 93 -14.73 -0.92 -19.03
N MET A 94 -13.79 -1.58 -18.35
CA MET A 94 -12.53 -1.99 -18.95
C MET A 94 -12.72 -2.98 -20.11
N ASN A 95 -13.65 -3.92 -19.97
CA ASN A 95 -13.98 -4.90 -21.01
C ASN A 95 -14.59 -4.23 -22.25
N SER A 96 -15.43 -3.20 -22.08
CA SER A 96 -15.96 -2.41 -23.21
C SER A 96 -14.85 -1.72 -24.04
N LYS A 97 -13.67 -1.53 -23.44
CA LYS A 97 -12.48 -0.93 -24.07
C LYS A 97 -11.25 -1.83 -23.91
N PHE A 98 -11.42 -3.15 -24.04
CA PHE A 98 -10.37 -4.13 -23.74
C PHE A 98 -9.04 -3.84 -24.45
N GLN A 99 -9.10 -3.56 -25.77
CA GLN A 99 -7.91 -3.28 -26.60
C GLN A 99 -7.14 -2.04 -26.13
N TYR A 100 -7.82 -1.08 -25.52
CA TYR A 100 -7.17 0.06 -24.90
C TYR A 100 -6.46 -0.38 -23.62
N TYR A 101 -7.15 -1.01 -22.67
CA TYR A 101 -6.56 -1.30 -21.36
C TYR A 101 -5.52 -2.43 -21.36
N VAL A 102 -5.62 -3.42 -22.26
CA VAL A 102 -4.67 -4.55 -22.33
C VAL A 102 -3.24 -4.08 -22.66
N LYS A 103 -3.12 -2.94 -23.34
CA LYS A 103 -1.85 -2.28 -23.69
C LYS A 103 -1.32 -1.36 -22.57
N ALA A 104 -1.85 -1.46 -21.35
CA ALA A 104 -1.36 -0.65 -20.23
C ALA A 104 0.05 -1.10 -19.84
N GLY A 105 1.01 -0.18 -19.88
CA GLY A 105 2.37 -0.41 -19.40
C GLY A 105 2.55 -0.01 -17.94
N THR A 106 3.80 0.27 -17.56
CA THR A 106 4.13 0.80 -16.24
C THR A 106 3.58 2.20 -16.03
N SER A 107 3.37 3.05 -17.03
CA SER A 107 2.74 4.37 -16.79
C SER A 107 1.29 4.22 -16.29
N GLY A 108 0.60 3.19 -16.78
CA GLY A 108 -0.81 2.93 -16.56
C GLY A 108 -1.73 3.70 -17.51
N LYS A 109 -3.02 3.39 -17.45
CA LYS A 109 -4.10 4.05 -18.18
C LYS A 109 -5.18 4.47 -17.19
N GLU A 110 -5.52 5.76 -17.20
CA GLU A 110 -6.58 6.31 -16.35
C GLU A 110 -7.93 5.70 -16.70
N LEU A 111 -8.74 5.46 -15.66
CA LEU A 111 -10.10 4.95 -15.76
C LEU A 111 -11.07 6.14 -15.73
N ILE A 112 -11.58 6.51 -16.90
CA ILE A 112 -12.48 7.66 -17.06
C ILE A 112 -13.80 7.20 -17.67
N PHE A 113 -14.87 7.33 -16.90
CA PHE A 113 -16.24 6.99 -17.30
C PHE A 113 -17.28 7.70 -16.41
N SER A 114 -18.53 7.71 -16.88
CA SER A 114 -19.65 8.31 -16.15
C SER A 114 -19.77 7.72 -14.75
N ASN A 115 -19.98 8.57 -13.75
CA ASN A 115 -20.11 8.20 -12.33
C ASN A 115 -18.87 7.53 -11.70
N SER A 116 -17.69 7.65 -12.32
CA SER A 116 -16.45 7.03 -11.83
C SER A 116 -16.11 7.42 -10.38
N GLN A 117 -16.29 8.68 -9.99
CA GLN A 117 -16.07 9.13 -8.61
C GLN A 117 -16.87 8.31 -7.59
N SER A 118 -18.19 8.16 -7.80
CA SER A 118 -19.05 7.38 -6.88
C SER A 118 -18.65 5.91 -6.85
N ILE A 119 -18.33 5.33 -8.00
CA ILE A 119 -17.94 3.91 -8.08
C ILE A 119 -16.60 3.68 -7.37
N PHE A 120 -15.63 4.57 -7.56
CA PHE A 120 -14.33 4.48 -6.92
C PHE A 120 -14.46 4.68 -5.41
N SER A 121 -15.24 5.66 -4.98
CA SER A 121 -15.47 5.89 -3.57
C SER A 121 -16.13 4.72 -2.88
N ASP A 122 -17.17 4.15 -3.49
CA ASP A 122 -17.91 3.08 -2.85
C ASP A 122 -17.13 1.77 -2.86
N TRP A 123 -16.25 1.59 -3.86
CA TRP A 123 -15.24 0.53 -3.82
C TRP A 123 -14.30 0.72 -2.62
N ILE A 124 -13.75 1.92 -2.44
CA ILE A 124 -12.82 2.23 -1.33
C ILE A 124 -13.52 2.07 0.03
N LYS A 125 -14.76 2.58 0.17
CA LYS A 125 -15.59 2.38 1.37
C LYS A 125 -15.76 0.90 1.67
N SER A 126 -16.13 0.11 0.67
CA SER A 126 -16.33 -1.34 0.84
C SER A 126 -15.03 -2.06 1.20
N HIS A 127 -13.91 -1.64 0.61
CA HIS A 127 -12.59 -2.17 0.91
C HIS A 127 -12.22 -1.95 2.38
N TYR A 128 -12.40 -0.72 2.88
CA TYR A 128 -12.06 -0.33 4.25
C TYR A 128 -13.02 -0.90 5.29
N LYS A 129 -14.34 -0.92 5.01
CA LYS A 129 -15.33 -1.53 5.90
C LYS A 129 -15.05 -3.00 6.20
N ARG A 130 -14.59 -3.76 5.21
CA ARG A 130 -14.18 -5.17 5.42
C ARG A 130 -13.02 -5.30 6.42
N LYS A 131 -12.15 -4.30 6.49
CA LYS A 131 -11.06 -4.21 7.47
C LYS A 131 -11.50 -3.57 8.80
N LYS A 132 -12.80 -3.36 9.02
CA LYS A 132 -13.38 -2.62 10.17
C LYS A 132 -12.80 -1.20 10.32
N VAL A 133 -12.35 -0.59 9.22
CA VAL A 133 -11.92 0.81 9.23
C VAL A 133 -13.16 1.70 9.23
N ARG A 134 -13.18 2.66 10.16
CA ARG A 134 -14.26 3.64 10.30
C ARG A 134 -13.83 5.06 9.90
N PHE A 135 -12.56 5.38 10.11
CA PHE A 135 -12.04 6.72 9.85
C PHE A 135 -10.72 6.67 9.08
N ILE A 136 -10.42 7.76 8.39
CA ILE A 136 -9.14 8.01 7.76
C ILE A 136 -8.52 9.25 8.42
N LEU A 137 -7.33 9.11 8.98
CA LEU A 137 -6.52 10.23 9.48
C LEU A 137 -5.66 10.76 8.33
N VAL A 138 -5.79 12.04 8.03
CA VAL A 138 -5.07 12.71 6.94
C VAL A 138 -4.24 13.88 7.43
N ASN A 139 -3.55 14.56 6.50
CA ASN A 139 -2.68 15.71 6.72
C ASN A 139 -3.24 16.67 7.79
N ASN A 140 -2.36 17.21 8.63
CA ASN A 140 -2.73 18.08 9.76
C ASN A 140 -3.65 17.39 10.79
N PHE A 141 -3.54 16.07 10.92
CA PHE A 141 -4.29 15.21 11.85
C PHE A 141 -5.81 15.38 11.77
N LYS A 142 -6.34 15.63 10.57
CA LYS A 142 -7.78 15.71 10.34
C LYS A 142 -8.37 14.31 10.15
N LEU A 143 -9.56 14.09 10.69
CA LEU A 143 -10.28 12.83 10.54
C LEU A 143 -11.34 12.95 9.46
N VAL A 144 -11.48 11.90 8.66
CA VAL A 144 -12.55 11.75 7.67
C VAL A 144 -13.33 10.48 8.02
N ASP A 145 -14.66 10.60 8.10
CA ASP A 145 -15.53 9.43 8.19
C ASP A 145 -15.49 8.66 6.86
N ILE A 146 -15.30 7.33 6.92
CA ILE A 146 -15.30 6.52 5.71
C ILE A 146 -16.61 6.66 4.92
N GLU A 147 -17.74 6.88 5.58
CA GLU A 147 -19.03 7.10 4.92
C GLU A 147 -19.02 8.36 4.03
N ASN A 148 -18.21 9.36 4.40
CA ASN A 148 -18.14 10.68 3.78
C ASN A 148 -16.89 10.87 2.91
N ILE A 149 -16.24 9.77 2.48
CA ILE A 149 -15.00 9.84 1.67
C ILE A 149 -15.15 10.72 0.41
N ASN A 150 -16.35 10.76 -0.19
CA ASN A 150 -16.66 11.57 -1.36
C ASN A 150 -16.63 13.07 -1.11
N GLU A 151 -16.90 13.49 0.13
CA GLU A 151 -16.91 14.89 0.51
C GLU A 151 -15.50 15.40 0.79
N ALA A 152 -14.58 14.50 1.15
CA ALA A 152 -13.22 14.84 1.51
C ALA A 152 -12.22 14.69 0.35
N PHE A 153 -12.43 13.76 -0.58
CA PHE A 153 -11.42 13.40 -1.58
C PHE A 153 -11.89 13.48 -3.03
N ASN A 154 -10.99 13.95 -3.90
CA ASN A 154 -11.00 13.65 -5.32
C ASN A 154 -10.32 12.31 -5.55
N ILE A 155 -11.03 11.35 -6.14
CA ILE A 155 -10.56 9.98 -6.28
C ILE A 155 -10.29 9.67 -7.76
N SER A 156 -9.08 9.25 -8.11
CA SER A 156 -8.78 8.74 -9.44
C SER A 156 -8.41 7.27 -9.37
N ALA A 157 -8.54 6.58 -10.50
CA ALA A 157 -8.10 5.20 -10.62
C ALA A 157 -7.41 4.99 -11.95
N LYS A 158 -6.38 4.15 -11.96
CA LYS A 158 -5.73 3.73 -13.19
C LYS A 158 -5.46 2.24 -13.20
N TYR A 159 -5.45 1.65 -14.39
CA TYR A 159 -4.97 0.31 -14.61
C TYR A 159 -3.49 0.36 -15.01
N ARG A 160 -2.60 -0.22 -14.20
CA ARG A 160 -1.13 -0.11 -14.38
C ARG A 160 -0.45 -1.45 -14.12
N VAL A 161 0.56 -1.77 -14.92
CA VAL A 161 1.50 -2.86 -14.62
C VAL A 161 2.48 -2.43 -13.53
N LYS A 162 2.53 -3.18 -12.43
CA LYS A 162 3.48 -2.97 -11.33
C LYS A 162 4.28 -4.24 -11.11
N LYS A 163 5.61 -4.09 -11.09
CA LYS A 163 6.52 -5.15 -10.61
C LYS A 163 6.19 -5.41 -9.15
N SER A 164 5.98 -6.68 -8.78
CA SER A 164 5.77 -7.06 -7.39
C SER A 164 6.95 -6.60 -6.52
N GLY A 165 6.69 -6.45 -5.21
CA GLY A 165 7.66 -5.92 -4.25
C GLY A 165 8.95 -6.73 -4.12
N THR A 166 9.79 -6.35 -3.16
CA THR A 166 11.02 -7.09 -2.86
C THR A 166 10.79 -8.10 -1.75
N SER A 167 11.51 -9.21 -1.79
CA SER A 167 11.54 -10.21 -0.72
C SER A 167 12.93 -10.33 -0.10
N ASN A 168 13.02 -10.99 1.06
CA ASN A 168 14.30 -11.43 1.59
C ASN A 168 14.97 -12.42 0.61
N VAL A 169 16.28 -12.50 0.68
CA VAL A 169 17.04 -13.57 0.05
C VAL A 169 16.80 -14.88 0.79
N SER A 170 16.43 -15.94 0.06
CA SER A 170 16.28 -17.29 0.62
C SER A 170 17.61 -17.79 1.19
N ILE A 171 17.60 -18.37 2.39
CA ILE A 171 18.81 -18.89 3.07
C ILE A 171 19.67 -19.76 2.14
N LYS A 172 19.04 -20.67 1.39
CA LYS A 172 19.73 -21.57 0.43
C LYS A 172 20.57 -20.85 -0.63
N LYS A 173 20.21 -19.62 -1.01
CA LYS A 173 20.91 -18.83 -2.03
C LYS A 173 21.92 -17.84 -1.44
N GLN A 174 21.92 -17.65 -0.12
CA GLN A 174 22.81 -16.67 0.50
C GLN A 174 24.30 -16.96 0.27
N PRO A 175 24.80 -18.21 0.32
CA PRO A 175 26.23 -18.47 0.08
C PRO A 175 26.70 -17.97 -1.29
N GLU A 176 25.91 -18.24 -2.34
CA GLU A 176 26.20 -17.78 -3.71
C GLU A 176 26.22 -16.24 -3.81
N ILE A 177 25.23 -15.59 -3.19
CA ILE A 177 25.12 -14.13 -3.20
C ILE A 177 26.24 -13.47 -2.39
N ILE A 178 26.62 -14.06 -1.25
CA ILE A 178 27.73 -13.59 -0.42
C ILE A 178 29.02 -13.63 -1.21
N LYS A 179 29.31 -14.76 -1.87
CA LYS A 179 30.49 -14.92 -2.72
C LYS A 179 30.55 -13.84 -3.81
N TYR A 180 29.47 -13.70 -4.58
CA TYR A 180 29.39 -12.69 -5.63
C TYR A 180 29.61 -11.26 -5.08
N ILE A 181 28.99 -10.93 -3.95
CA ILE A 181 29.12 -9.60 -3.35
C ILE A 181 30.57 -9.32 -2.91
N GLN A 182 31.23 -10.31 -2.30
CA GLN A 182 32.63 -10.17 -1.86
C GLN A 182 33.61 -10.02 -3.03
N GLU A 183 33.32 -10.67 -4.17
CA GLU A 183 34.16 -10.60 -5.38
C GLU A 183 33.98 -9.29 -6.16
N ASN A 184 32.80 -8.66 -6.09
CA ASN A 184 32.44 -7.54 -6.96
C ASN A 184 32.30 -6.19 -6.24
N TYR A 185 32.29 -6.17 -4.92
CA TYR A 185 32.10 -4.93 -4.14
C TYR A 185 33.08 -4.86 -2.96
N SER A 186 33.51 -3.64 -2.63
CA SER A 186 34.34 -3.39 -1.45
C SER A 186 33.47 -3.43 -0.18
N ILE A 187 33.47 -4.58 0.49
CA ILE A 187 32.65 -4.85 1.67
C ILE A 187 33.50 -4.95 2.94
N ILE A 188 33.04 -4.32 4.01
CA ILE A 188 33.64 -4.42 5.35
C ILE A 188 33.20 -5.71 6.03
N LYS A 189 31.89 -5.98 5.99
CA LYS A 189 31.26 -7.09 6.74
C LYS A 189 29.98 -7.53 6.06
N ILE A 190 29.71 -8.83 6.11
CA ILE A 190 28.41 -9.41 5.75
C ILE A 190 27.91 -10.27 6.92
N VAL A 191 26.63 -10.14 7.27
CA VAL A 191 25.98 -10.91 8.33
C VAL A 191 24.67 -11.49 7.81
N SER A 192 24.46 -12.79 8.03
CA SER A 192 23.14 -13.40 7.92
C SER A 192 22.50 -13.45 9.30
N SER A 193 21.33 -12.82 9.46
CA SER A 193 20.58 -12.84 10.72
C SER A 193 19.09 -12.77 10.44
N ASN A 194 18.28 -13.61 11.09
CA ASN A 194 16.82 -13.62 10.99
C ASN A 194 16.30 -13.63 9.53
N LYS A 195 16.86 -14.49 8.67
CA LYS A 195 16.56 -14.58 7.22
C LYS A 195 16.89 -13.32 6.41
N LYS A 196 17.61 -12.36 6.97
CA LYS A 196 18.11 -11.16 6.29
C LYS A 196 19.60 -11.31 6.03
N LEU A 197 20.06 -10.72 4.93
CA LEU A 197 21.46 -10.63 4.56
C LEU A 197 21.87 -9.16 4.62
N LEU A 198 22.68 -8.80 5.60
CA LEU A 198 23.10 -7.44 5.90
C LEU A 198 24.55 -7.23 5.49
N VAL A 199 24.85 -6.09 4.86
CA VAL A 199 26.14 -5.76 4.27
C VAL A 199 26.58 -4.38 4.74
N TRP A 200 27.82 -4.26 5.20
CA TRP A 200 28.47 -3.00 5.56
C TRP A 200 29.54 -2.67 4.54
N SER A 201 29.56 -1.43 4.05
CA SER A 201 30.55 -0.94 3.11
C SER A 201 30.87 0.52 3.45
N ASN A 202 32.10 0.95 3.16
CA ASN A 202 32.49 2.36 3.20
C ASN A 202 31.86 3.16 2.05
N PHE A 203 31.35 2.47 1.03
CA PHE A 203 30.69 3.08 -0.12
C PHE A 203 29.17 3.04 0.04
N ASN A 204 28.49 4.06 -0.49
CA ASN A 204 27.04 4.06 -0.54
C ASN A 204 26.56 3.12 -1.65
N LEU A 205 26.14 1.92 -1.27
CA LEU A 205 25.64 0.92 -2.21
C LEU A 205 24.13 1.02 -2.46
N HIS A 206 23.42 1.98 -1.85
CA HIS A 206 21.96 2.03 -1.93
C HIS A 206 21.45 2.07 -3.38
N ASN A 207 20.46 1.22 -3.69
CA ASN A 207 19.81 1.08 -5.00
C ASN A 207 20.69 0.51 -6.12
N ILE A 208 21.93 0.14 -5.84
CA ILE A 208 22.72 -0.69 -6.76
C ILE A 208 22.04 -2.04 -6.90
N ARG A 209 21.96 -2.52 -8.14
CA ARG A 209 21.33 -3.79 -8.51
C ARG A 209 22.33 -4.71 -9.18
N PHE A 210 22.11 -6.00 -9.01
CA PHE A 210 22.91 -7.04 -9.64
C PHE A 210 22.06 -8.27 -9.93
N ASN A 211 22.50 -9.09 -10.89
CA ASN A 211 21.77 -10.27 -11.34
C ASN A 211 22.56 -11.54 -11.05
N ILE A 212 21.87 -12.54 -10.49
CA ILE A 212 22.41 -13.89 -10.31
C ILE A 212 21.29 -14.88 -10.70
N ASN A 213 21.58 -15.78 -11.64
CA ASN A 213 20.68 -16.85 -12.10
C ASN A 213 19.25 -16.38 -12.39
N ASN A 214 19.11 -15.37 -13.26
CA ASN A 214 17.83 -14.75 -13.67
C ASN A 214 17.02 -14.07 -12.55
N TYR A 215 17.64 -13.83 -11.39
CA TYR A 215 17.07 -13.02 -10.33
C TYR A 215 17.85 -11.72 -10.16
N GLU A 216 17.10 -10.63 -10.07
CA GLU A 216 17.63 -9.30 -9.77
C GLU A 216 17.62 -9.10 -8.24
N TYR A 217 18.70 -8.56 -7.70
CA TYR A 217 18.90 -8.25 -6.30
C TYR A 217 19.24 -6.76 -6.15
N LEU A 218 19.01 -6.20 -4.98
CA LEU A 218 19.33 -4.79 -4.69
C LEU A 218 19.90 -4.60 -3.29
N PHE A 219 20.77 -3.60 -3.15
CA PHE A 219 21.24 -3.10 -1.86
C PHE A 219 20.26 -2.05 -1.30
N SER A 220 19.47 -2.44 -0.29
CA SER A 220 18.46 -1.58 0.32
C SER A 220 19.01 -0.94 1.60
N LYS A 221 19.16 0.38 1.64
CA LYS A 221 19.70 1.08 2.80
C LYS A 221 18.84 0.84 4.05
N ARG A 222 19.52 0.54 5.15
CA ARG A 222 19.04 0.57 6.53
C ARG A 222 19.87 1.63 7.26
N ASP A 223 19.70 1.76 8.56
CA ASP A 223 20.34 2.82 9.35
C ASP A 223 21.85 2.92 9.06
N ASN A 224 22.62 1.87 9.39
CA ASN A 224 24.08 1.85 9.23
C ASN A 224 24.58 0.73 8.31
N CYS A 225 23.70 0.11 7.52
CA CYS A 225 24.05 -1.01 6.64
C CYS A 225 23.10 -1.10 5.44
N PHE A 226 23.34 -2.08 4.58
CA PHE A 226 22.48 -2.42 3.46
C PHE A 226 21.89 -3.81 3.66
N GLU A 227 20.58 -3.96 3.49
CA GLU A 227 19.94 -5.26 3.40
C GLU A 227 19.86 -5.68 1.92
N ILE A 228 20.33 -6.89 1.60
CA ILE A 228 20.15 -7.47 0.27
C ILE A 228 18.71 -7.96 0.12
N ARG A 229 18.04 -7.41 -0.89
CA ARG A 229 16.65 -7.75 -1.23
C ARG A 229 16.60 -8.37 -2.61
N LYS A 230 15.79 -9.40 -2.78
CA LYS A 230 15.46 -9.99 -4.07
C LYS A 230 14.29 -9.21 -4.68
N LEU A 231 14.41 -8.78 -5.93
CA LEU A 231 13.32 -8.17 -6.69
C LEU A 231 12.45 -9.28 -7.30
N SER A 232 11.12 -9.10 -7.26
CA SER A 232 10.20 -10.08 -7.86
C SER A 232 10.20 -10.00 -9.37
N ASN A 233 10.17 -11.13 -10.07
CA ASN A 233 10.03 -11.17 -11.52
C ASN A 233 8.57 -11.10 -11.99
N THR A 234 7.62 -11.07 -11.05
CA THR A 234 6.19 -11.02 -11.36
C THR A 234 5.75 -9.59 -11.66
N PHE A 235 5.15 -9.39 -12.82
CA PHE A 235 4.53 -8.14 -13.23
C PHE A 235 3.02 -8.34 -13.28
N ASN A 236 2.32 -7.85 -12.26
CA ASN A 236 0.86 -7.90 -12.23
C ASN A 236 0.31 -6.52 -12.57
N ALA A 237 -0.79 -6.51 -13.32
CA ALA A 237 -1.51 -5.30 -13.60
C ALA A 237 -2.67 -5.16 -12.62
N SER A 238 -2.78 -3.99 -11.99
CA SER A 238 -3.81 -3.70 -11.02
C SER A 238 -4.55 -2.42 -11.37
N VAL A 239 -5.84 -2.40 -11.01
CA VAL A 239 -6.57 -1.15 -10.80
C VAL A 239 -6.11 -0.61 -9.45
N ILE A 240 -5.57 0.60 -9.45
CA ILE A 240 -5.08 1.27 -8.25
C ILE A 240 -5.76 2.62 -8.09
N PHE A 241 -6.19 2.90 -6.88
CA PHE A 241 -6.90 4.13 -6.54
C PHE A 241 -5.94 5.14 -5.89
N SER A 242 -6.11 6.40 -6.27
CA SER A 242 -5.41 7.54 -5.69
C SER A 242 -6.43 8.51 -5.12
N ILE A 243 -6.14 9.09 -3.97
CA ILE A 243 -6.96 10.08 -3.30
C ILE A 243 -6.17 11.38 -3.11
N ASN A 244 -6.85 12.49 -3.35
CA ASN A 244 -6.37 13.84 -3.12
C ASN A 244 -7.40 14.60 -2.30
N ILE A 245 -6.96 15.29 -1.25
CA ILE A 245 -7.84 16.12 -0.43
C ILE A 245 -8.46 17.22 -1.30
N LYS A 246 -9.78 17.40 -1.20
CA LYS A 246 -10.50 18.49 -1.85
C LYS A 246 -10.17 19.82 -1.17
N LYS A 247 -10.24 20.92 -1.91
CA LYS A 247 -10.03 22.26 -1.34
C LYS A 247 -11.08 22.59 -0.28
N ASP A 248 -12.31 22.15 -0.51
CA ASP A 248 -13.49 22.28 0.34
C ASP A 248 -13.77 21.00 1.14
N ALA A 249 -12.74 20.19 1.39
CA ALA A 249 -12.88 18.92 2.10
C ALA A 249 -13.57 19.10 3.45
N LYS A 250 -14.61 18.29 3.68
CA LYS A 250 -15.27 18.21 4.98
C LYS A 250 -14.58 17.18 5.85
N TYR A 251 -14.11 17.62 7.00
CA TYR A 251 -13.50 16.77 8.03
C TYR A 251 -14.48 16.58 9.18
N MET A 252 -14.34 15.46 9.87
CA MET A 252 -14.99 15.25 11.15
C MET A 252 -14.39 16.19 12.20
N PRO A 253 -15.20 17.02 12.87
CA PRO A 253 -14.77 17.75 14.05
C PRO A 253 -14.28 16.79 15.14
N ILE A 254 -13.23 17.18 15.88
CA ILE A 254 -12.70 16.38 16.99
C ILE A 254 -13.78 16.14 18.06
N THR A 255 -14.66 17.12 18.27
CA THR A 255 -15.81 17.02 19.19
C THR A 255 -16.76 15.90 18.79
N ASP A 256 -17.01 15.74 17.49
CA ASP A 256 -17.92 14.72 16.97
C ASP A 256 -17.30 13.33 17.08
N PHE A 257 -15.97 13.26 16.91
CA PHE A 257 -15.23 12.03 17.10
C PHE A 257 -15.21 11.58 18.57
N LEU A 258 -15.24 12.51 19.55
CA LEU A 258 -15.37 12.15 20.97
C LEU A 258 -16.64 11.35 21.26
N PHE A 259 -17.77 11.67 20.62
CA PHE A 259 -19.03 10.94 20.77
C PHE A 259 -19.01 9.53 20.17
N ARG A 260 -17.90 9.11 19.55
CA ARG A 260 -17.74 7.76 19.01
C ARG A 260 -17.13 6.78 20.03
N PHE A 261 -16.76 7.25 21.22
CA PHE A 261 -16.18 6.48 22.33
C PHE A 261 -17.10 6.47 23.53
#